data_AF-A0A090QB50-F1
#
_entry.id   AF-A0A090QB50-F1
#
_cell.length_a   1.000
_cell.length_b   1.000
_cell.length_c   1.000
_cell.angle_alpha   90.00
_cell.angle_beta   90.00
_cell.angle_gamma   90.00
#
_symmetry.space_group_name_H-M   'P 1'
#
loop_
_entity.id
_entity.type
_entity.pdbx_description
1 polymer ?
#
loop_
_entity_poly.entity_id
_entity_poly.type
_entity_poly.pdbx_seq_one_letter_code
_entity_poly.pdbx_strand_id
1 'polypeptide(L)'
;MSTGAFIASLFYRYVGNEKFKPILVSGLIIIGALLIYNSSQFLMWMYRWSDIKILKEVAYYNYLFTRLGNVLILLGIFYALERFVKNQMIFKIGQKTLSIYVVHFVIIYGSLTGIGLSQIIGKTLNPYQAAIGAILFIIIVCLISLYGIKTNAFIYKKLRGFIK
;
A
#
# COMPACT_ATOMS: atom_id res chain seq x y z
N MET A 1 -11.13 -0.56 -12.55
CA MET A 1 -10.17 -0.21 -13.63
C MET A 1 -10.39 1.17 -14.24
N SER A 2 -11.62 1.66 -14.40
CA SER A 2 -11.91 2.97 -15.04
C SER A 2 -11.32 4.22 -14.34
N THR A 3 -11.43 4.33 -13.01
CA THR A 3 -10.99 5.55 -12.28
C THR A 3 -9.47 5.75 -12.29
N GLY A 4 -8.68 4.68 -12.15
CA GLY A 4 -7.23 4.76 -12.22
C GLY A 4 -6.72 5.16 -13.61
N ALA A 5 -7.36 4.66 -14.68
CA ALA A 5 -7.03 5.05 -16.05
C ALA A 5 -7.34 6.52 -16.32
N PHE A 6 -8.44 7.04 -15.77
CA PHE A 6 -8.78 8.47 -15.85
C PHE A 6 -7.78 9.37 -15.11
N ILE A 7 -7.33 8.97 -13.92
CA ILE A 7 -6.29 9.70 -13.19
C ILE A 7 -4.98 9.67 -13.99
N ALA A 8 -4.62 8.52 -14.56
CA ALA A 8 -3.40 8.38 -15.37
C ALA A 8 -3.42 9.27 -16.63
N SER A 9 -4.56 9.40 -17.32
CA SER A 9 -4.68 10.27 -18.50
C SER A 9 -4.57 11.75 -18.15
N LEU A 10 -5.13 12.18 -17.01
CA LEU A 10 -4.95 13.53 -16.47
C LEU A 10 -3.47 13.81 -16.16
N PHE A 11 -2.78 12.87 -15.51
CA PHE A 11 -1.35 12.99 -15.27
C PHE A 11 -0.55 13.10 -16.56
N TYR A 12 -0.79 12.22 -17.55
CA TYR A 12 -0.08 12.24 -18.82
C TYR A 12 -0.23 13.57 -19.56
N ARG A 13 -1.42 14.19 -19.50
CA ARG A 13 -1.72 15.43 -20.20
C ARG A 13 -1.14 16.69 -19.54
N TYR A 14 -1.03 16.72 -18.22
CA TYR A 14 -0.68 17.94 -17.47
C TYR A 14 0.65 17.91 -16.72
N VAL A 15 1.37 16.78 -16.74
CA VAL A 15 2.68 16.63 -16.05
C VAL A 15 3.74 17.65 -16.49
N GLY A 16 3.64 18.20 -17.71
CA GLY A 16 4.57 19.19 -18.25
C GLY A 16 4.43 20.61 -17.66
N ASN A 17 3.35 20.89 -16.92
CA ASN A 17 3.13 22.20 -16.33
C ASN A 17 3.73 22.29 -14.92
N GLU A 18 4.58 23.30 -14.66
CA GLU A 18 5.24 23.48 -13.35
C GLU A 18 4.26 23.65 -12.19
N LYS A 19 3.07 24.23 -12.45
CA LYS A 19 2.01 24.40 -11.45
C LYS A 19 1.18 23.14 -11.20
N PHE A 20 1.28 22.11 -12.04
CA PHE A 20 0.44 20.92 -11.93
C PHE A 20 0.69 20.16 -10.61
N LYS A 21 1.96 19.99 -10.25
CA LYS A 21 2.36 19.28 -9.03
C LYS A 21 1.77 19.90 -7.76
N PRO A 22 1.97 21.18 -7.44
CA PRO A 22 1.40 21.77 -6.23
C PRO A 22 -0.13 21.75 -6.23
N ILE A 23 -0.78 22.01 -7.37
CA ILE A 23 -2.25 21.97 -7.49
C ILE A 23 -2.78 20.56 -7.18
N LEU A 24 -2.14 19.53 -7.71
CA LEU A 24 -2.57 18.15 -7.52
C LEU A 24 -2.36 17.69 -6.07
N VAL A 25 -1.21 18.01 -5.46
CA VAL A 25 -0.95 17.74 -4.04
C VAL A 25 -1.98 18.44 -3.16
N SER A 26 -2.23 19.73 -3.40
CA SER A 26 -3.24 20.47 -2.62
C SER A 26 -4.63 19.89 -2.81
N GLY A 27 -5.00 19.52 -4.04
CA GLY A 27 -6.29 18.91 -4.33
C GLY A 27 -6.49 17.59 -3.59
N LEU A 28 -5.47 16.70 -3.62
CA LEU A 28 -5.51 15.44 -2.90
C LEU A 28 -5.67 15.62 -1.38
N ILE A 29 -4.94 16.57 -0.79
CA ILE A 29 -5.00 16.84 0.64
C ILE A 29 -6.34 17.46 1.03
N ILE A 30 -6.82 18.46 0.29
CA ILE A 30 -8.10 19.14 0.56
C ILE A 30 -9.27 18.17 0.42
N ILE A 31 -9.34 17.43 -0.69
CA ILE A 31 -10.40 16.45 -0.92
C ILE A 31 -10.32 15.33 0.12
N GLY A 32 -9.11 14.86 0.44
CA GLY A 32 -8.90 13.85 1.47
C GLY A 32 -9.37 14.29 2.85
N ALA A 33 -9.03 15.51 3.27
CA ALA A 33 -9.49 16.08 4.53
C ALA A 33 -11.01 16.27 4.56
N LEU A 34 -11.60 16.77 3.47
CA LEU A 34 -13.05 16.90 3.34
C LEU A 34 -13.74 15.54 3.45
N LEU A 35 -13.17 14.49 2.87
CA LEU A 35 -13.68 13.12 3.01
C LEU A 35 -13.57 12.57 4.43
N ILE A 36 -12.58 12.99 5.22
CA ILE A 36 -12.43 12.53 6.60
C ILE A 36 -13.44 13.24 7.51
N TYR A 37 -13.55 14.56 7.41
CA TYR A 37 -14.31 15.36 8.36
C TYR A 37 -15.77 15.61 7.95
N ASN A 38 -16.04 15.82 6.66
CA ASN A 38 -17.34 16.31 6.19
C ASN A 38 -18.23 15.25 5.52
N SER A 39 -17.68 14.07 5.20
CA SER A 39 -18.41 13.03 4.45
C SER A 39 -19.65 12.51 5.18
N SER A 40 -19.60 12.33 6.50
CA SER A 40 -20.77 11.88 7.29
C SER A 40 -21.90 12.93 7.25
N GLN A 41 -21.56 14.22 7.41
CA GLN A 41 -22.52 15.32 7.33
C GLN A 41 -23.14 15.43 5.93
N PHE A 42 -22.33 15.28 4.89
CA PHE A 42 -22.79 15.29 3.50
C PHE A 42 -23.78 14.15 3.20
N LEU A 43 -23.47 12.94 3.64
CA LEU A 43 -24.35 11.77 3.47
C LEU A 43 -25.66 11.91 4.25
N MET A 44 -25.61 12.46 5.47
CA MET A 44 -26.79 12.73 6.29
C MET A 44 -27.68 13.83 5.68
N TRP A 45 -27.07 14.85 5.08
CA TRP A 45 -27.78 15.89 4.34
C TRP A 45 -28.51 15.31 3.11
N MET A 46 -27.84 14.44 2.34
CA MET A 46 -28.47 13.72 1.23
C MET A 46 -29.61 12.81 1.70
N TYR A 47 -29.44 12.13 2.86
CA TYR A 47 -30.51 11.32 3.44
C TYR A 47 -31.76 12.14 3.75
N ARG A 48 -31.62 13.34 4.32
CA ARG A 48 -32.76 14.22 4.65
C ARG A 48 -33.58 14.63 3.43
N TRP A 49 -32.98 14.62 2.25
CA TRP A 49 -33.65 14.99 1.00
C TRP A 49 -34.26 13.77 0.28
N SER A 50 -33.59 12.63 0.31
CA SER A 50 -34.01 11.44 -0.45
C SER A 50 -34.72 10.36 0.37
N ASP A 51 -34.71 10.45 1.71
CA ASP A 51 -35.23 9.47 2.69
C ASP A 51 -34.67 8.03 2.55
N ILE A 52 -33.57 7.86 1.83
CA ILE A 52 -32.95 6.54 1.60
C ILE A 52 -32.20 6.06 2.85
N LYS A 53 -32.73 5.06 3.55
CA LYS A 53 -32.14 4.49 4.80
C LYS A 53 -30.67 4.09 4.67
N ILE A 54 -30.24 3.58 3.52
CA ILE A 54 -28.85 3.19 3.27
C ILE A 54 -27.89 4.38 3.44
N LEU A 55 -28.27 5.58 3.00
CA LEU A 55 -27.42 6.77 3.15
C LEU A 55 -27.19 7.12 4.62
N LYS A 56 -28.21 6.92 5.47
CA LYS A 56 -28.09 7.09 6.91
C LYS A 56 -27.14 6.06 7.51
N GLU A 57 -27.27 4.79 7.15
CA GLU A 57 -26.39 3.72 7.65
C GLU A 57 -24.93 3.96 7.25
N VAL A 58 -24.68 4.35 6.00
CA VAL A 58 -23.34 4.69 5.51
C VAL A 58 -22.81 5.96 6.19
N ALA A 59 -23.65 6.95 6.48
CA ALA A 59 -23.26 8.15 7.22
C ALA A 59 -22.82 7.84 8.66
N TYR A 60 -23.47 6.88 9.32
CA TYR A 60 -23.09 6.40 10.65
C TYR A 60 -21.85 5.50 10.62
N TYR A 61 -21.79 4.56 9.68
CA TYR A 61 -20.66 3.63 9.50
C TYR A 61 -19.70 4.09 8.42
N ASN A 62 -19.20 5.31 8.60
CA ASN A 62 -18.45 6.04 7.58
C ASN A 62 -16.95 5.65 7.49
N TYR A 63 -16.66 4.36 7.63
CA TYR A 63 -15.28 3.84 7.62
C TYR A 63 -14.64 3.92 6.23
N LEU A 64 -15.42 3.68 5.18
CA LEU A 64 -14.90 3.62 3.81
C LEU A 64 -14.42 4.99 3.31
N PHE A 65 -15.20 6.04 3.53
CA PHE A 65 -14.83 7.40 3.10
C PHE A 65 -13.68 7.96 3.93
N THR A 66 -13.67 7.71 5.25
CA THR A 66 -12.54 8.14 6.10
C THR A 66 -11.25 7.41 5.71
N ARG A 67 -11.30 6.11 5.41
CA ARG A 67 -10.13 5.38 4.87
C ARG A 67 -9.69 5.87 3.50
N LEU A 68 -10.63 6.13 2.59
CA LEU A 68 -10.31 6.69 1.29
C LEU A 68 -9.64 8.08 1.43
N GLY A 69 -10.16 8.93 2.32
CA GLY A 69 -9.55 10.24 2.62
C GLY A 69 -8.12 10.12 3.15
N ASN A 70 -7.88 9.17 4.07
CA ASN A 70 -6.52 8.86 4.55
C ASN A 70 -5.58 8.48 3.40
N VAL A 71 -6.04 7.63 2.46
CA VAL A 71 -5.24 7.21 1.30
C VAL A 71 -4.93 8.41 0.39
N LEU A 72 -5.88 9.32 0.17
CA LEU A 72 -5.68 10.52 -0.65
C LEU A 72 -4.65 11.47 -0.02
N ILE A 73 -4.73 11.71 1.29
CA ILE A 73 -3.75 12.53 2.02
C ILE A 73 -2.37 11.89 1.92
N LEU A 74 -2.26 10.58 2.19
CA LEU A 74 -1.00 9.85 2.12
C LEU A 74 -0.39 9.92 0.72
N LEU A 75 -1.21 9.76 -0.32
CA LEU A 75 -0.79 9.90 -1.72
C LEU A 75 -0.27 11.31 -2.02
N GLY A 76 -0.98 12.35 -1.54
CA GLY A 76 -0.56 13.74 -1.68
C GLY A 76 0.79 14.02 -0.99
N ILE A 77 0.98 13.51 0.23
CA ILE A 77 2.24 13.63 0.98
C ILE A 77 3.38 12.91 0.25
N PHE A 78 3.19 11.66 -0.18
CA PHE A 78 4.22 10.93 -0.91
C PHE A 78 4.59 11.60 -2.24
N TYR A 79 3.61 12.16 -2.94
CA TYR A 79 3.87 12.88 -4.19
C TYR A 79 4.59 14.22 -3.95
N ALA A 80 4.30 14.93 -2.85
CA ALA A 80 5.06 16.09 -2.41
C ALA A 80 6.52 15.73 -2.11
N LEU A 81 6.73 14.62 -1.40
CA LEU A 81 8.05 14.10 -1.00
C LEU A 81 8.79 13.34 -2.11
N GLU A 82 8.26 13.27 -3.32
CA GLU A 82 8.84 12.52 -4.45
C GLU A 82 10.35 12.80 -4.65
N ARG A 83 10.80 14.04 -4.44
CA ARG A 83 12.22 14.41 -4.58
C ARG A 83 13.13 13.65 -3.61
N PHE A 84 12.63 13.36 -2.40
CA PHE A 84 13.35 12.61 -1.36
C PHE A 84 13.19 11.10 -1.50
N VAL A 85 12.07 10.64 -2.07
CA VAL A 85 11.71 9.22 -2.18
C VAL A 85 12.22 8.58 -3.50
N LYS A 86 12.80 9.37 -4.41
CA LYS A 86 13.33 8.94 -5.73
C LYS A 86 14.56 8.02 -5.70
N ASN A 87 14.82 7.33 -4.59
CA ASN A 87 15.84 6.29 -4.55
C ASN A 87 15.34 5.04 -5.32
N GLN A 88 16.12 4.61 -6.32
CA GLN A 88 15.86 3.43 -7.15
C GLN A 88 15.61 2.15 -6.33
N MET A 89 16.19 2.05 -5.13
CA MET A 89 16.00 0.90 -4.25
C MET A 89 14.59 0.86 -3.64
N ILE A 90 14.06 2.01 -3.19
CA ILE A 90 12.71 2.12 -2.62
C ILE A 90 11.65 1.78 -3.67
N PHE A 91 11.85 2.25 -4.91
CA PHE A 91 10.93 1.94 -6.01
C PHE A 91 10.89 0.44 -6.34
N LYS A 92 12.04 -0.24 -6.34
CA LYS A 92 12.12 -1.70 -6.54
C LYS A 92 11.39 -2.48 -5.45
N ILE A 93 11.46 -2.02 -4.20
CA ILE A 93 10.71 -2.61 -3.07
C ILE A 93 9.21 -2.46 -3.30
N GLY A 94 8.75 -1.26 -3.68
CA GLY A 94 7.34 -0.97 -3.96
C GLY A 94 6.74 -1.82 -5.09
N GLN A 95 7.51 -2.16 -6.12
CA GLN A 95 7.05 -3.06 -7.20
C GLN A 95 6.90 -4.52 -6.77
N LYS A 96 7.52 -4.91 -5.65
CA LYS A 96 7.56 -6.30 -5.16
C LYS A 96 6.74 -6.50 -3.89
N THR A 97 5.81 -5.60 -3.58
CA THR A 97 4.96 -5.65 -2.38
C THR A 97 4.21 -6.97 -2.22
N LEU A 98 3.66 -7.53 -3.30
CA LEU A 98 3.01 -8.85 -3.26
C LEU A 98 4.00 -9.96 -2.87
N SER A 99 5.20 -9.95 -3.45
CA SER A 99 6.22 -10.95 -3.16
C SER A 99 6.74 -10.81 -1.73
N ILE A 100 6.98 -9.58 -1.25
CA ILE A 100 7.37 -9.29 0.13
C ILE A 100 6.30 -9.82 1.08
N TYR A 101 5.03 -9.53 0.81
CA TYR A 101 3.90 -9.99 1.62
C TYR A 101 3.88 -11.52 1.76
N VAL A 102 3.97 -12.23 0.63
CA VAL A 102 3.97 -13.71 0.61
C VAL A 102 5.17 -14.27 1.38
N VAL A 103 6.39 -13.77 1.12
CA VAL A 103 7.60 -14.24 1.81
C VAL A 103 7.52 -13.99 3.32
N HIS A 104 7.08 -12.79 3.74
CA HIS A 104 6.90 -12.49 5.15
C HIS A 104 5.89 -13.46 5.80
N PHE A 105 4.79 -13.76 5.11
CA PHE A 105 3.73 -14.60 5.64
C PHE A 105 4.18 -16.06 5.78
N VAL A 106 4.93 -16.54 4.79
CA VAL A 106 5.55 -17.87 4.84
C VAL A 106 6.54 -17.99 6.00
N ILE A 107 7.38 -16.98 6.24
CA ILE A 107 8.43 -17.08 7.28
C ILE A 107 7.86 -16.86 8.70
N ILE A 108 7.02 -15.84 8.92
CA ILE A 108 6.46 -15.58 10.26
C ILE A 108 5.45 -16.65 10.66
N TYR A 109 4.51 -16.95 9.77
CA TYR A 109 3.35 -17.79 10.10
C TYR A 109 3.51 -19.23 9.63
N GLY A 110 4.50 -19.54 8.80
CA GLY A 110 4.68 -20.90 8.30
C GLY A 110 3.56 -21.32 7.35
N SER A 111 2.92 -20.40 6.61
CA SER A 111 1.69 -20.71 5.85
C SER A 111 1.79 -21.87 4.86
N LEU A 112 2.99 -22.25 4.41
CA LEU A 112 3.20 -23.39 3.51
C LEU A 112 3.67 -24.67 4.25
N THR A 113 4.32 -24.52 5.41
CA THR A 113 4.99 -25.62 6.14
C THR A 113 4.33 -25.93 7.48
N GLY A 114 3.34 -25.15 7.92
CA GLY A 114 2.65 -25.27 9.20
C GLY A 114 3.46 -24.81 10.43
N ILE A 115 4.76 -24.56 10.27
CA ILE A 115 5.67 -24.17 11.34
C ILE A 115 6.24 -22.78 11.02
N GLY A 116 5.83 -21.78 11.80
CA GLY A 116 6.24 -20.38 11.63
C GLY A 116 7.15 -19.88 12.74
N LEU A 117 7.97 -18.86 12.45
CA LEU A 117 8.84 -18.22 13.45
C LEU A 117 8.06 -17.71 14.67
N SER A 118 6.80 -17.29 14.46
CA SER A 118 5.90 -16.85 15.53
C SER A 118 5.56 -17.96 16.54
N GLN A 119 5.55 -19.23 16.13
CA GLN A 119 5.25 -20.36 17.01
C GLN A 119 6.49 -20.81 17.80
N ILE A 120 7.67 -20.75 17.18
CA ILE A 120 8.93 -21.23 17.78
C ILE A 120 9.47 -20.22 18.80
N ILE A 121 9.46 -18.93 18.44
CA ILE A 121 10.23 -17.91 19.16
C ILE A 121 9.27 -16.84 19.73
N GLY A 122 8.13 -16.56 19.10
CA GLY A 122 7.30 -15.38 19.39
C GLY A 122 6.83 -15.12 20.83
N LYS A 123 6.74 -16.11 21.73
CA LYS A 123 6.24 -15.90 23.11
C LYS A 123 7.34 -15.72 24.17
N THR A 124 8.61 -15.93 23.82
CA THR A 124 9.71 -15.97 24.80
C THR A 124 10.69 -14.81 24.71
N LEU A 125 10.51 -13.87 23.77
CA LEU A 125 11.44 -12.74 23.59
C LEU A 125 11.16 -11.60 24.56
N ASN A 126 12.27 -11.05 25.07
CA ASN A 126 12.30 -9.74 25.69
C ASN A 126 12.00 -8.65 24.63
N PRO A 127 11.22 -7.59 24.94
CA PRO A 127 10.90 -6.50 24.01
C PRO A 127 12.09 -5.93 23.23
N TYR A 128 13.27 -5.81 23.83
CA TYR A 128 14.47 -5.33 23.13
C TYR A 128 14.95 -6.32 22.05
N GLN A 129 14.94 -7.61 22.37
CA GLN A 129 15.31 -8.67 21.43
C GLN A 129 14.28 -8.79 20.29
N ALA A 130 12.99 -8.61 20.60
CA ALA A 130 11.92 -8.57 19.62
C ALA A 130 12.06 -7.40 18.65
N ALA A 131 12.42 -6.20 19.14
CA ALA A 131 12.64 -5.03 18.30
C ALA A 131 13.80 -5.24 17.31
N ILE A 132 14.95 -5.73 17.80
CA ILE A 132 16.11 -6.04 16.96
C ILE A 132 15.76 -7.15 15.95
N GLY A 133 15.08 -8.21 16.41
CA GLY A 133 14.63 -9.31 15.58
C GLY A 133 13.68 -8.85 14.47
N ALA A 134 12.75 -7.92 14.77
CA ALA A 134 11.83 -7.37 13.78
C ALA A 134 12.56 -6.56 12.69
N ILE A 135 13.56 -5.74 13.07
CA ILE A 135 14.37 -4.98 12.11
C ILE A 135 15.14 -5.94 11.19
N LEU A 136 15.84 -6.92 11.77
CA LEU A 136 16.57 -7.94 11.00
C LEU A 136 15.64 -8.71 10.07
N PHE A 137 14.47 -9.11 10.56
CA PHE A 137 13.46 -9.83 9.80
C PHE A 137 13.01 -9.04 8.57
N ILE A 138 12.66 -7.76 8.73
CA ILE A 138 12.24 -6.89 7.62
C ILE A 138 13.35 -6.78 6.57
N ILE A 139 14.61 -6.59 6.99
CA ILE A 139 15.76 -6.51 6.09
C ILE A 139 15.90 -7.82 5.30
N ILE A 140 15.86 -8.97 5.97
CA ILE A 140 15.98 -10.29 5.35
C ILE A 140 14.87 -10.53 4.32
N VAL A 141 13.61 -10.30 4.69
CA VAL A 141 12.46 -10.49 3.77
C VAL A 141 12.57 -9.57 2.56
N CYS A 142 12.99 -8.32 2.77
CA CYS A 142 13.20 -7.37 1.69
C CYS A 142 14.29 -7.85 0.73
N LEU A 143 15.44 -8.31 1.24
CA LEU A 143 16.53 -8.87 0.44
C LEU A 143 16.08 -10.12 -0.34
N ILE A 144 15.41 -11.07 0.32
CA ILE A 144 14.91 -12.29 -0.32
C ILE A 144 13.93 -11.93 -1.43
N SER A 145 13.00 -11.01 -1.20
CA SER A 145 12.02 -10.64 -2.22
C SER A 145 12.62 -9.86 -3.39
N LEU A 146 13.67 -9.06 -3.16
CA LEU A 146 14.33 -8.30 -4.21
C LEU A 146 15.24 -9.17 -5.09
N TYR A 147 15.99 -10.10 -4.48
CA TYR A 147 17.01 -10.90 -5.16
C TYR A 147 16.53 -12.33 -5.51
N GLY A 148 15.70 -12.96 -4.68
CA GLY A 148 15.25 -14.34 -4.86
C GLY A 148 14.42 -14.59 -6.12
N ILE A 149 13.71 -13.57 -6.63
CA ILE A 149 12.89 -13.70 -7.85
C ILE A 149 13.77 -13.70 -9.12
N LYS A 150 14.96 -13.07 -9.10
CA LYS A 150 15.89 -13.18 -10.24
C LYS A 150 16.35 -14.63 -10.43
N THR A 151 16.43 -15.40 -9.34
CA THR A 151 16.81 -16.82 -9.38
C THR A 151 15.74 -17.67 -10.07
N ASN A 152 14.45 -17.30 -10.03
CA ASN A 152 13.42 -18.05 -10.76
C ASN A 152 13.66 -18.01 -12.28
N ALA A 153 14.07 -16.88 -12.86
CA ALA A 153 14.41 -16.83 -14.29
C ALA A 153 15.60 -17.74 -14.63
N PHE A 154 16.59 -17.86 -13.73
CA PHE A 154 17.73 -18.75 -13.89
C PHE A 154 17.35 -20.23 -13.71
N ILE A 155 16.54 -20.55 -12.71
CA ILE A 155 16.05 -21.90 -12.41
C ILE A 155 15.14 -22.40 -13.54
N TYR A 156 14.20 -21.59 -14.03
CA TYR A 156 13.36 -21.96 -15.18
C TYR A 156 14.18 -22.16 -16.46
N LYS A 157 15.23 -21.35 -16.69
CA LYS A 157 16.14 -21.52 -17.83
C LYS A 157 16.95 -22.82 -17.72
N LYS A 158 17.36 -23.20 -16.51
CA LYS A 158 18.11 -24.44 -16.24
C LYS A 158 17.21 -25.69 -16.28
N LEU A 159 15.99 -25.62 -15.74
CA LEU A 159 14.99 -26.68 -15.84
C LEU A 159 14.54 -26.93 -17.29
N ARG A 160 14.35 -25.88 -18.08
CA ARG A 160 14.01 -26.02 -19.51
C ARG A 160 15.14 -26.66 -20.32
N GLY A 161 16.40 -26.50 -19.88
CA GLY A 161 17.55 -27.21 -20.46
C GLY A 161 17.69 -28.67 -20.01
N PHE A 162 16.97 -29.08 -18.96
CA PHE A 162 16.98 -30.45 -18.43
C PHE A 162 15.80 -31.29 -18.97
N ILE A 163 14.78 -30.64 -19.52
CA ILE A 163 13.57 -31.26 -20.11
C ILE A 163 13.71 -31.40 -21.65
N LYS A 164 14.89 -31.06 -22.20
CA LYS A 164 15.23 -31.24 -23.61
C LYS A 164 16.30 -32.32 -23.74
#